data_AF-A0A419FMJ4-F1
#
_entry.id   AF-A0A419FMJ4-F1
#
_cell.length_a   1.000
_cell.length_b   1.000
_cell.length_c   1.000
_cell.angle_alpha   90.00
_cell.angle_beta   90.00
_cell.angle_gamma   90.00
#
_symmetry.space_group_name_H-M   'P 1'
#
loop_
_entity.id
_entity.type
_entity.pdbx_description
1 polymer ?
#
loop_
_entity_poly.entity_id
_entity_poly.type
_entity_poly.pdbx_seq_one_letter_code
_entity_poly.pdbx_strand_id
1 'polypeptide(L)'
;MQIKVGPTHNYVAFFLTLSCNLRCRYCINLHSRSARTRTGPEKMSADDWINAANRLVLRDDLPLTIQGGEPTLYKGFYRFVNEVREDIKMDLLTNMSFDADEFIRKVPVRRFSREAPYAAIRVSYHPGQNDIEELIRKTIRLQAAGFRTGIYSVVHPEESGRAHIMQTMERCLKLGIDFRTKEFLGEWNGVLYGTYKYDDSVCGGKLKKCDCRTTEVLVDPAGYVHRCHADLYKGRQPVGHILDDDFTVREIDKFRSCSFYGDCNPCDVKIKTNRLQIFGHTSVEIKNLETMEHVISHERY
;
A
#
# COMPACT_ATOMS: atom_id res chain seq x y z
N MET A 1 -16.10 18.64 -7.62
CA MET A 1 -17.11 18.01 -6.72
C MET A 1 -16.44 17.33 -5.50
N GLN A 2 -17.12 17.18 -4.35
CA GLN A 2 -16.57 16.44 -3.19
C GLN A 2 -16.73 14.90 -3.34
N ILE A 3 -15.70 14.14 -2.95
CA ILE A 3 -15.68 12.67 -2.90
C ILE A 3 -15.82 12.24 -1.43
N LYS A 4 -17.03 11.84 -1.04
CA LYS A 4 -17.31 11.36 0.33
C LYS A 4 -16.97 9.89 0.46
N VAL A 5 -15.99 9.57 1.31
CA VAL A 5 -15.57 8.18 1.54
C VAL A 5 -16.51 7.50 2.53
N GLY A 6 -17.08 6.36 2.14
CA GLY A 6 -18.18 5.71 2.85
C GLY A 6 -17.78 4.90 4.10
N PRO A 7 -18.76 4.49 4.94
CA PRO A 7 -18.54 3.74 6.20
C PRO A 7 -17.75 2.43 6.03
N THR A 8 -17.90 1.79 4.88
CA THR A 8 -17.30 0.49 4.52
C THR A 8 -15.84 0.57 4.09
N HIS A 9 -15.33 1.76 3.76
CA HIS A 9 -13.98 1.93 3.25
C HIS A 9 -12.95 1.87 4.37
N ASN A 10 -11.86 1.14 4.15
CA ASN A 10 -10.81 0.90 5.14
C ASN A 10 -9.49 1.61 4.82
N TYR A 11 -9.32 2.07 3.59
CA TYR A 11 -8.05 2.64 3.14
C TYR A 11 -8.25 3.65 2.01
N VAL A 12 -7.48 4.74 2.06
CA VAL A 12 -7.35 5.70 0.96
C VAL A 12 -5.85 5.90 0.75
N ALA A 13 -5.38 5.62 -0.46
CA ALA A 13 -3.98 5.54 -0.78
C ALA A 13 -3.64 6.32 -2.05
N PHE A 14 -2.75 7.30 -1.91
CA PHE A 14 -2.17 8.01 -3.05
C PHE A 14 -0.75 7.49 -3.29
N PHE A 15 -0.54 6.93 -4.48
CA PHE A 15 0.74 6.42 -4.95
C PHE A 15 1.45 7.52 -5.73
N LEU A 16 2.00 8.53 -5.03
CA LEU A 16 2.59 9.72 -5.68
C LEU A 16 3.67 9.35 -6.71
N THR A 17 4.37 8.24 -6.49
CA THR A 17 5.27 7.64 -7.47
C THR A 17 5.44 6.15 -7.18
N LEU A 18 5.57 5.34 -8.23
CA LEU A 18 6.01 3.94 -8.12
C LEU A 18 7.54 3.78 -8.19
N SER A 19 8.27 4.89 -8.41
CA SER A 19 9.73 4.89 -8.36
C SER A 19 10.21 4.66 -6.92
N CYS A 20 11.20 3.79 -6.75
CA CYS A 20 11.85 3.52 -5.47
C CYS A 20 13.36 3.40 -5.70
N ASN A 21 14.13 3.95 -4.77
CA ASN A 21 15.59 3.87 -4.71
C ASN A 21 16.09 2.51 -4.15
N LEU A 22 15.22 1.67 -3.60
CA LEU A 22 15.54 0.29 -3.20
C LEU A 22 15.22 -0.73 -4.30
N ARG A 23 15.80 -1.93 -4.19
CA ARG A 23 15.65 -3.05 -5.13
C ARG A 23 15.38 -4.38 -4.41
N CYS A 24 14.48 -4.35 -3.42
CA CYS A 24 14.16 -5.51 -2.58
C CYS A 24 13.66 -6.71 -3.41
N ARG A 25 14.26 -7.89 -3.22
CA ARG A 25 13.88 -9.13 -3.94
C ARG A 25 12.47 -9.63 -3.60
N TYR A 26 12.00 -9.30 -2.40
CA TYR A 26 10.69 -9.68 -1.86
C TYR A 26 9.67 -8.52 -1.95
N CYS A 27 9.92 -7.51 -2.79
CA CYS A 27 9.03 -6.36 -2.90
C CYS A 27 7.64 -6.79 -3.42
N ILE A 28 6.60 -6.58 -2.61
CA ILE A 28 5.23 -6.94 -2.96
C ILE A 28 4.68 -6.16 -4.17
N ASN A 29 5.24 -4.98 -4.46
CA ASN A 29 4.90 -4.20 -5.65
C ASN A 29 5.40 -4.88 -6.94
N LEU A 30 6.32 -5.85 -6.82
CA LEU A 30 6.87 -6.65 -7.93
C LEU A 30 6.35 -8.10 -7.92
N HIS A 31 5.32 -8.38 -7.13
CA HIS A 31 4.70 -9.70 -7.10
C HIS A 31 4.28 -10.13 -8.51
N SER A 32 4.52 -11.39 -8.89
CA SER A 32 4.19 -12.07 -10.18
C SER A 32 5.08 -11.84 -11.42
N ARG A 33 6.40 -11.61 -11.28
CA ARG A 33 7.39 -11.54 -12.39
C ARG A 33 7.10 -10.49 -13.48
N SER A 34 6.10 -9.62 -13.30
CA SER A 34 5.87 -8.49 -14.18
C SER A 34 6.96 -7.45 -13.90
N ALA A 35 7.82 -7.22 -14.88
CA ALA A 35 8.80 -6.15 -14.84
C ALA A 35 8.08 -4.82 -14.53
N ARG A 36 8.75 -3.91 -13.80
CA ARG A 36 8.33 -2.50 -13.73
C ARG A 36 8.09 -2.06 -15.17
N THR A 37 6.84 -1.88 -15.62
CA THR A 37 6.58 -1.23 -16.90
C THR A 37 7.14 0.18 -16.73
N ARG A 38 8.32 0.38 -17.31
CA ARG A 38 9.18 1.57 -17.16
C ARG A 38 8.58 2.81 -17.82
N THR A 39 7.48 2.64 -18.53
CA THR A 39 6.71 3.67 -19.23
C THR A 39 5.37 3.80 -18.51
N GLY A 40 5.40 4.43 -17.33
CA GLY A 40 4.18 4.80 -16.65
C GLY A 40 3.47 5.95 -17.40
N PRO A 41 2.14 6.06 -17.29
CA PRO A 41 1.39 7.23 -17.76
C PRO A 41 1.96 8.55 -17.19
N GLU A 42 1.59 9.67 -17.83
CA GLU A 42 1.97 11.01 -17.39
C GLU A 42 1.63 11.18 -15.90
N LYS A 43 2.63 11.54 -15.09
CA LYS A 43 2.46 11.65 -13.64
C LYS A 43 1.70 12.93 -13.33
N MET A 44 0.72 12.86 -12.43
CA MET A 44 0.04 14.02 -11.88
C MET A 44 1.04 15.03 -11.33
N SER A 45 0.77 16.31 -11.59
CA SER A 45 1.50 17.42 -11.00
C SER A 45 1.16 17.59 -9.51
N ALA A 46 1.85 18.50 -8.82
CA ALA A 46 1.53 18.77 -7.43
C ALA A 46 0.15 19.44 -7.31
N ASP A 47 -0.20 20.31 -8.27
CA ASP A 47 -1.52 20.94 -8.36
C ASP A 47 -2.62 19.89 -8.49
N ASP A 48 -2.43 18.92 -9.38
CA ASP A 48 -3.36 17.81 -9.58
C ASP A 48 -3.56 17.00 -8.29
N TRP A 49 -2.47 16.65 -7.60
CA TRP A 49 -2.54 15.89 -6.36
C TRP A 49 -3.22 16.67 -5.23
N ILE A 50 -2.93 17.97 -5.11
CA ILE A 50 -3.55 18.86 -4.12
C ILE A 50 -5.05 18.96 -4.43
N ASN A 51 -5.42 19.17 -5.68
CA ASN A 51 -6.82 19.22 -6.13
C ASN A 51 -7.55 17.91 -5.81
N ALA A 52 -6.95 16.75 -6.14
CA ALA A 52 -7.51 15.44 -5.86
C ALA A 52 -7.71 15.20 -4.36
N ALA A 53 -6.71 15.50 -3.54
CA ALA A 53 -6.81 15.36 -2.09
C ALA A 53 -7.87 16.30 -1.49
N ASN A 54 -7.94 17.54 -1.97
CA ASN A 54 -8.89 18.55 -1.45
C ASN A 54 -10.35 18.22 -1.76
N ARG A 55 -10.62 17.39 -2.78
CA ARG A 55 -11.95 16.83 -3.05
C ARG A 55 -12.38 15.79 -2.02
N LEU A 56 -11.45 15.13 -1.33
CA LEU A 56 -11.79 14.07 -0.38
C LEU A 56 -12.48 14.64 0.86
N VAL A 57 -13.55 13.96 1.28
CA VAL A 57 -14.14 14.11 2.60
C VAL A 57 -13.85 12.82 3.34
N LEU A 58 -12.83 12.89 4.19
CA LEU A 58 -12.33 11.78 5.00
C LEU A 58 -12.92 11.83 6.40
N ARG A 59 -12.91 10.68 7.06
CA ARG A 59 -13.25 10.56 8.47
C ARG A 59 -11.99 10.66 9.31
N ASP A 60 -12.13 11.03 10.58
CA ASP A 60 -11.00 11.13 11.51
C ASP A 60 -10.23 9.79 11.68
N ASP A 61 -10.94 8.66 11.54
CA ASP A 61 -10.39 7.30 11.62
C ASP A 61 -9.74 6.80 10.31
N LEU A 62 -9.79 7.58 9.23
CA LEU A 62 -9.34 7.19 7.89
C LEU A 62 -8.48 8.30 7.25
N PRO A 63 -7.17 8.34 7.57
CA PRO A 63 -6.27 9.33 6.96
C PRO A 63 -6.02 9.04 5.48
N LEU A 64 -5.49 10.04 4.78
CA LEU A 64 -4.89 9.84 3.47
C LEU A 64 -3.52 9.18 3.62
N THR A 65 -3.34 7.95 3.11
CA THR A 65 -2.04 7.27 3.20
C THR A 65 -1.20 7.51 1.94
N ILE A 66 -0.05 8.13 2.13
CA ILE A 66 0.92 8.45 1.08
C ILE A 66 1.92 7.31 0.97
N GLN A 67 2.04 6.70 -0.21
CA GLN A 67 2.86 5.52 -0.42
C GLN A 67 3.26 5.31 -1.89
N GLY A 68 3.69 4.10 -2.22
CA GLY A 68 4.01 3.66 -3.57
C GLY A 68 5.35 2.94 -3.63
N GLY A 69 6.28 3.47 -4.42
CA GLY A 69 7.69 3.10 -4.34
C GLY A 69 8.30 3.73 -3.10
N GLU A 70 8.97 4.87 -3.29
CA GLU A 70 9.32 5.78 -2.20
C GLU A 70 8.63 7.13 -2.45
N PRO A 71 7.55 7.47 -1.72
CA PRO A 71 6.76 8.66 -1.99
C PRO A 71 7.55 9.96 -1.85
N THR A 72 8.59 10.02 -1.01
CA THR A 72 9.40 11.23 -0.82
C THR A 72 10.32 11.54 -2.02
N LEU A 73 10.46 10.61 -2.98
CA LEU A 73 11.13 10.89 -4.27
C LEU A 73 10.26 11.71 -5.23
N TYR A 74 8.97 11.86 -4.95
CA TYR A 74 8.12 12.73 -5.75
C TYR A 74 8.53 14.20 -5.54
N LYS A 75 8.91 14.90 -6.62
CA LYS A 75 9.42 16.28 -6.56
C LYS A 75 8.46 17.25 -5.85
N GLY A 76 7.16 17.01 -5.97
CA GLY A 76 6.12 17.81 -5.33
C GLY A 76 5.75 17.40 -3.90
N PHE A 77 6.46 16.44 -3.28
CA PHE A 77 6.08 15.86 -1.99
C PHE A 77 5.85 16.91 -0.90
N TYR A 78 6.84 17.79 -0.66
CA TYR A 78 6.70 18.82 0.37
C TYR A 78 5.56 19.78 0.06
N ARG A 79 5.39 20.13 -1.21
CA ARG A 79 4.33 21.05 -1.63
C ARG A 79 2.95 20.45 -1.38
N PHE A 80 2.76 19.20 -1.81
CA PHE A 80 1.55 18.42 -1.57
C PHE A 80 1.18 18.36 -0.08
N VAL A 81 2.13 17.95 0.78
CA VAL A 81 1.87 17.81 2.23
C VAL A 81 1.53 19.16 2.89
N ASN A 82 2.04 20.28 2.37
CA ASN A 82 1.78 21.60 2.94
C ASN A 82 0.49 22.24 2.43
N GLU A 83 0.19 22.12 1.13
CA GLU A 83 -0.90 22.85 0.46
C GLU A 83 -2.24 22.11 0.43
N VAL A 84 -2.27 20.80 0.68
CA VAL A 84 -3.53 20.07 0.92
C VAL A 84 -4.25 20.69 2.12
N ARG A 85 -5.59 20.73 2.11
CA ARG A 85 -6.43 21.24 3.21
C ARG A 85 -5.96 20.73 4.58
N GLU A 86 -5.92 21.61 5.57
CA GLU A 86 -5.28 21.34 6.87
C GLU A 86 -5.96 20.25 7.71
N ASP A 87 -7.25 20.04 7.50
CA ASP A 87 -8.04 19.03 8.19
C ASP A 87 -7.71 17.59 7.74
N ILE A 88 -7.10 17.43 6.55
CA ILE A 88 -6.69 16.12 6.04
C ILE A 88 -5.42 15.67 6.78
N LYS A 89 -5.59 14.70 7.67
CA LYS A 89 -4.51 13.93 8.29
C LYS A 89 -3.95 12.90 7.33
N MET A 90 -2.67 12.61 7.48
CA MET A 90 -1.91 11.74 6.58
C MET A 90 -1.17 10.65 7.34
N ASP A 91 -1.04 9.50 6.69
CA ASP A 91 -0.07 8.46 7.04
C ASP A 91 1.01 8.42 5.94
N LEU A 92 2.26 8.10 6.28
CA LEU A 92 3.37 8.00 5.35
C LEU A 92 4.01 6.61 5.44
N LEU A 93 4.04 5.87 4.32
CA LEU A 93 4.82 4.64 4.18
C LEU A 93 6.08 4.96 3.39
N THR A 94 7.24 4.83 4.02
CA THR A 94 8.52 5.29 3.47
C THR A 94 9.66 4.36 3.87
N ASN A 95 10.73 4.30 3.09
CA ASN A 95 12.02 3.72 3.46
C ASN A 95 12.95 4.72 4.18
N MET A 96 12.50 5.97 4.34
CA MET A 96 13.19 7.07 5.03
C MET A 96 14.58 7.43 4.46
N SER A 97 14.74 7.32 3.15
CA SER A 97 15.97 7.76 2.48
C SER A 97 16.14 9.28 2.38
N PHE A 98 15.14 10.06 2.79
CA PHE A 98 15.21 11.52 2.81
C PHE A 98 16.04 12.06 4.00
N ASP A 99 16.36 13.36 3.97
CA ASP A 99 17.00 14.06 5.08
C ASP A 99 15.98 14.39 6.18
N ALA A 100 16.21 13.89 7.39
CA ALA A 100 15.26 14.04 8.49
C ALA A 100 15.13 15.48 8.99
N ASP A 101 16.22 16.26 8.99
CA ASP A 101 16.18 17.66 9.44
C ASP A 101 15.47 18.54 8.40
N GLU A 102 15.67 18.29 7.11
CA GLU A 102 14.88 18.89 6.04
C GLU A 102 13.40 18.57 6.19
N PHE A 103 13.06 17.30 6.44
CA PHE A 103 11.68 16.90 6.66
C PHE A 103 11.06 17.63 7.85
N ILE A 104 11.76 17.69 8.99
CA ILE A 104 11.30 18.41 10.19
C ILE A 104 11.04 19.90 9.90
N ARG A 105 11.94 20.56 9.15
CA ARG A 105 11.78 21.97 8.78
C ARG A 105 10.60 22.22 7.84
N LYS A 106 10.33 21.29 6.92
CA LYS A 106 9.39 21.49 5.81
C LYS A 106 8.01 20.89 6.05
N VAL A 107 7.86 19.98 7.02
CA VAL A 107 6.61 19.24 7.22
C VAL A 107 6.00 19.62 8.57
N PRO A 108 4.74 20.08 8.60
CA PRO A 108 4.06 20.31 9.86
C PRO A 108 3.76 18.99 10.58
N VAL A 109 4.16 18.87 11.85
CA VAL A 109 3.87 17.69 12.70
C VAL A 109 2.39 17.33 12.68
N ARG A 110 1.51 18.35 12.65
CA ARG A 110 0.04 18.20 12.63
C ARG A 110 -0.49 17.31 11.51
N ARG A 111 0.27 17.13 10.42
CA ARG A 111 -0.09 16.27 9.28
C ARG A 111 -0.03 14.79 9.62
N PHE A 112 0.94 14.41 10.45
CA PHE A 112 1.23 13.02 10.82
C PHE A 112 1.05 12.81 12.34
N SER A 113 0.14 13.57 12.94
CA SER A 113 -0.23 13.46 14.35
C SER A 113 -1.73 13.17 14.44
N ARG A 114 -2.07 11.89 14.44
CA ARG A 114 -3.43 11.42 14.73
C ARG A 114 -3.36 10.35 15.79
N GLU A 115 -4.45 10.21 16.56
CA GLU A 115 -4.58 9.11 17.49
C GLU A 115 -4.90 7.82 16.73
N ALA A 116 -3.96 6.88 16.84
CA ALA A 116 -4.01 5.59 16.17
C ALA A 116 -3.27 4.55 17.00
N PRO A 117 -3.58 3.25 16.85
CA PRO A 117 -2.85 2.20 17.53
C PRO A 117 -1.45 1.97 16.95
N TYR A 118 -0.99 2.79 16.00
CA TYR A 118 0.31 2.70 15.33
C TYR A 118 0.82 4.09 14.92
N ALA A 119 2.12 4.19 14.60
CA ALA A 119 2.74 5.41 14.09
C ALA A 119 2.18 5.85 12.72
N ALA A 120 1.96 7.15 12.55
CA ALA A 120 1.51 7.73 11.28
C ALA A 120 2.60 7.67 10.21
N ILE A 121 3.87 7.84 10.60
CA ILE A 121 5.02 7.60 9.72
C ILE A 121 5.53 6.19 9.98
N ARG A 122 5.42 5.34 8.96
CA ARG A 122 5.79 3.92 9.00
C ARG A 122 7.01 3.70 8.12
N VAL A 123 8.15 3.62 8.78
CA VAL A 123 9.45 3.40 8.16
C VAL A 123 9.62 1.93 7.86
N SER A 124 9.91 1.58 6.61
CA SER A 124 10.14 0.20 6.19
C SER A 124 11.63 -0.12 6.28
N TYR A 125 11.99 -1.00 7.20
CA TYR A 125 13.32 -1.59 7.28
C TYR A 125 13.42 -2.77 6.32
N HIS A 126 14.47 -2.75 5.50
CA HIS A 126 14.77 -3.74 4.48
C HIS A 126 16.23 -4.18 4.65
N PRO A 127 16.50 -5.27 5.41
CA PRO A 127 17.86 -5.78 5.59
C PRO A 127 18.61 -5.92 4.27
N GLY A 128 19.82 -5.37 4.22
CA GLY A 128 20.68 -5.36 3.03
C GLY A 128 20.28 -4.33 1.96
N GLN A 129 19.30 -3.45 2.21
CA GLN A 129 18.89 -2.38 1.29
C GLN A 129 18.93 -0.99 1.95
N ASN A 130 18.64 -0.90 3.25
CA ASN A 130 18.86 0.29 4.06
C ASN A 130 19.53 -0.06 5.40
N ASP A 131 20.12 0.95 6.03
CA ASP A 131 20.88 0.81 7.28
C ASP A 131 19.97 1.04 8.50
N ILE A 132 19.86 0.03 9.36
CA ILE A 132 19.07 0.11 10.58
C ILE A 132 19.56 1.17 11.55
N GLU A 133 20.86 1.41 11.64
CA GLU A 133 21.43 2.44 12.52
C GLU A 133 20.97 3.83 12.11
N GLU A 134 21.00 4.08 10.80
CA GLU A 134 20.52 5.32 10.23
C GLU A 134 19.01 5.49 10.48
N LEU A 135 18.23 4.42 10.28
CA LEU A 135 16.79 4.45 10.53
C LEU A 135 16.46 4.72 12.00
N ILE A 136 17.17 4.08 12.95
CA ILE A 136 17.00 4.32 14.39
C ILE A 136 17.29 5.79 14.71
N ARG A 137 18.44 6.32 14.26
CA ARG A 137 18.85 7.71 14.50
C ARG A 137 17.82 8.69 13.94
N LYS A 138 17.38 8.50 12.69
CA LYS A 138 16.36 9.36 12.06
C LYS A 138 15.00 9.25 12.74
N THR A 139 14.62 8.04 13.18
CA THR A 139 13.35 7.82 13.91
C THR A 139 13.34 8.59 15.22
N ILE A 140 14.41 8.47 16.03
CA ILE A 140 14.54 9.22 17.29
C ILE A 140 14.49 10.73 17.01
N ARG A 141 15.16 11.19 15.95
CA ARG A 141 15.17 12.60 15.56
C ARG A 141 13.77 13.12 15.21
N LEU A 142 12.99 12.35 14.44
CA LEU A 142 11.60 12.68 14.11
C LEU A 142 10.68 12.63 15.34
N GLN A 143 10.84 11.63 16.21
CA GLN A 143 10.08 11.52 17.45
C GLN A 143 10.35 12.71 18.39
N ALA A 144 11.61 13.13 18.53
CA ALA A 144 11.99 14.30 19.31
C ALA A 144 11.39 15.62 18.75
N ALA A 145 11.13 15.68 17.45
CA ALA A 145 10.42 16.80 16.81
C ALA A 145 8.89 16.71 16.92
N GLY A 146 8.35 15.66 17.56
CA GLY A 146 6.91 15.47 17.78
C GLY A 146 6.20 14.57 16.77
N PHE A 147 6.90 14.00 15.79
CA PHE A 147 6.28 13.08 14.83
C PHE A 147 6.07 11.70 15.44
N ARG A 148 4.90 11.11 15.20
CA ARG A 148 4.64 9.69 15.52
C ARG A 148 5.24 8.80 14.44
N THR A 149 6.48 8.37 14.68
CA THR A 149 7.28 7.54 13.74
C THR A 149 7.61 6.19 14.35
N GLY A 150 7.47 5.12 13.56
CA GLY A 150 7.79 3.75 13.94
C GLY A 150 8.40 2.96 12.77
N ILE A 151 9.13 1.90 13.10
CA ILE A 151 9.84 1.05 12.15
C ILE A 151 9.05 -0.25 11.93
N TYR A 152 9.03 -0.72 10.69
CA TYR A 152 8.30 -1.89 10.26
C TYR A 152 9.24 -2.77 9.44
N SER A 153 9.22 -4.08 9.67
CA SER A 153 9.93 -5.02 8.81
C SER A 153 9.05 -6.22 8.46
N VAL A 154 9.32 -6.83 7.31
CA VAL A 154 8.80 -8.16 6.99
C VAL A 154 9.65 -9.20 7.71
N VAL A 155 9.00 -10.23 8.26
CA VAL A 155 9.70 -11.39 8.84
C VAL A 155 10.14 -12.29 7.69
N HIS A 156 11.43 -12.28 7.37
CA HIS A 156 11.95 -13.07 6.26
C HIS A 156 11.76 -14.59 6.52
N PRO A 157 11.47 -15.41 5.50
CA PRO A 157 11.31 -16.85 5.67
C PRO A 157 12.57 -17.58 6.12
N GLU A 158 13.74 -17.09 5.71
CA GLU A 158 15.04 -17.66 6.12
C GLU A 158 15.38 -17.35 7.57
N GLU A 159 15.93 -18.34 8.28
CA GLU A 159 16.22 -18.28 9.71
C GLU A 159 17.10 -17.08 10.09
N SER A 160 18.19 -16.86 9.34
CA SER A 160 19.13 -15.76 9.60
C SER A 160 18.45 -14.40 9.48
N GLY A 161 17.63 -14.21 8.44
CA GLY A 161 16.85 -13.00 8.24
C GLY A 161 15.81 -12.81 9.35
N ARG A 162 15.11 -13.87 9.75
CA ARG A 162 14.14 -13.85 10.84
C ARG A 162 14.80 -13.46 12.17
N ALA A 163 15.88 -14.13 12.55
CA ALA A 163 16.62 -13.87 13.78
C ALA A 163 17.12 -12.42 13.84
N HIS A 164 17.67 -11.92 12.73
CA HIS A 164 18.11 -10.52 12.61
C HIS A 164 16.98 -9.52 12.86
N ILE A 165 15.79 -9.75 12.28
CA ILE A 165 14.62 -8.89 12.49
C ILE A 165 14.15 -8.91 13.95
N MET A 166 14.15 -10.07 14.61
CA MET A 166 13.74 -10.17 16.01
C MET A 166 14.70 -9.45 16.95
N GLN A 167 16.01 -9.61 16.75
CA GLN A 167 17.04 -8.90 17.51
C GLN A 167 16.95 -7.37 17.30
N THR A 168 16.74 -6.95 16.05
CA THR A 168 16.53 -5.54 15.70
C THR A 168 15.30 -4.96 16.38
N MET A 169 14.18 -5.71 16.38
CA MET A 169 12.94 -5.31 17.04
C MET A 169 13.16 -5.14 18.54
N GLU A 170 13.76 -6.12 19.22
CA GLU A 170 14.04 -6.05 20.66
C GLU A 170 14.85 -4.80 21.01
N ARG A 171 15.89 -4.52 20.21
CA ARG A 171 16.71 -3.32 20.39
C ARG A 171 15.92 -2.02 20.18
N CYS A 172 15.10 -1.93 19.13
CA CYS A 172 14.27 -0.75 18.88
C CYS A 172 13.29 -0.50 20.03
N LEU A 173 12.65 -1.56 20.55
CA LEU A 173 11.74 -1.48 21.68
C LEU A 173 12.45 -0.99 22.96
N LYS A 174 13.68 -1.45 23.23
CA LYS A 174 14.51 -0.94 24.35
C LYS A 174 14.84 0.55 24.23
N LEU A 175 14.86 1.08 23.01
CA LEU A 175 15.07 2.50 22.72
C LEU A 175 13.76 3.31 22.69
N GLY A 176 12.61 2.70 22.99
CA GLY A 176 11.31 3.36 22.93
C GLY A 176 10.76 3.56 21.51
N ILE A 177 11.32 2.88 20.51
CA ILE A 177 10.87 2.95 19.12
C ILE A 177 9.78 1.88 18.90
N ASP A 178 8.61 2.30 18.41
CA ASP A 178 7.57 1.38 17.91
C ASP A 178 8.17 0.59 16.74
N PHE A 179 8.39 -0.71 16.96
CA PHE A 179 8.84 -1.63 15.93
C PHE A 179 7.81 -2.73 15.73
N ARG A 180 7.36 -2.93 14.49
CA ARG A 180 6.38 -3.97 14.17
C ARG A 180 6.83 -4.86 13.04
N THR A 181 6.49 -6.13 13.17
CA THR A 181 6.70 -7.11 12.13
C THR A 181 5.46 -7.25 11.24
N LYS A 182 5.68 -7.60 9.99
CA LYS A 182 4.65 -8.01 9.03
C LYS A 182 4.97 -9.41 8.55
N GLU A 183 3.94 -10.20 8.32
CA GLU A 183 4.05 -11.50 7.65
C GLU A 183 4.72 -11.33 6.28
N PHE A 184 5.56 -12.29 5.90
CA PHE A 184 6.05 -12.39 4.53
C PHE A 184 4.94 -12.92 3.63
N LEU A 185 4.82 -12.33 2.44
CA LEU A 185 3.72 -12.61 1.53
C LEU A 185 4.26 -12.93 0.13
N GLY A 186 3.72 -13.98 -0.46
CA GLY A 186 4.09 -14.45 -1.79
C GLY A 186 5.09 -15.60 -1.75
N GLU A 187 5.60 -15.95 -2.92
CA GLU A 187 6.49 -17.09 -3.07
C GLU A 187 7.94 -16.76 -2.69
N TRP A 188 8.57 -17.64 -1.93
CA TRP A 188 10.01 -17.64 -1.67
C TRP A 188 10.54 -19.08 -1.78
N ASN A 189 11.56 -19.30 -2.60
CA ASN A 189 12.15 -20.62 -2.85
C ASN A 189 11.11 -21.72 -3.18
N GLY A 190 10.09 -21.38 -4.00
CA GLY A 190 9.04 -22.31 -4.41
C GLY A 190 7.95 -22.59 -3.36
N VAL A 191 8.00 -21.92 -2.20
CA VAL A 191 6.99 -22.03 -1.14
C VAL A 191 6.19 -20.73 -1.07
N LEU A 192 4.86 -20.84 -1.11
CA LEU A 192 3.96 -19.71 -0.91
C LEU A 192 3.81 -19.44 0.60
N TYR A 193 4.13 -18.22 1.01
CA TYR A 193 3.99 -17.73 2.38
C TYR A 193 2.88 -16.70 2.46
N GLY A 194 2.16 -16.69 3.57
CA GLY A 194 1.08 -15.74 3.83
C GLY A 194 -0.20 -16.42 4.27
N THR A 195 -1.03 -15.70 5.02
CA THR A 195 -2.36 -16.18 5.43
C THR A 195 -3.42 -15.56 4.53
N TYR A 196 -3.90 -16.31 3.53
CA TYR A 196 -4.87 -15.84 2.53
C TYR A 196 -6.28 -16.33 2.79
N LYS A 197 -7.27 -15.49 2.49
CA LYS A 197 -8.69 -15.85 2.63
C LYS A 197 -9.21 -16.73 1.49
N TYR A 198 -8.63 -16.57 0.31
CA TYR A 198 -9.11 -17.18 -0.93
C TYR A 198 -8.04 -18.10 -1.50
N ASP A 199 -8.34 -19.40 -1.56
CA ASP A 199 -7.40 -20.43 -2.03
C ASP A 199 -7.01 -20.21 -3.49
N ASP A 200 -5.75 -20.49 -3.83
CA ASP A 200 -5.17 -20.24 -5.16
C ASP A 200 -5.23 -18.78 -5.64
N SER A 201 -5.62 -17.80 -4.82
CA SER A 201 -5.76 -16.41 -5.31
C SER A 201 -4.40 -15.73 -5.61
N VAL A 202 -3.33 -16.19 -4.98
CA VAL A 202 -1.95 -15.69 -5.07
C VAL A 202 -1.07 -16.80 -5.65
N CYS A 203 -0.27 -16.49 -6.68
CA CYS A 203 0.58 -17.47 -7.37
C CYS A 203 -0.18 -18.73 -7.83
N GLY A 204 -1.46 -18.59 -8.22
CA GLY A 204 -2.27 -19.69 -8.73
C GLY A 204 -1.73 -20.21 -10.07
N GLY A 205 -1.69 -21.53 -10.23
CA GLY A 205 -1.15 -22.17 -11.43
C GLY A 205 -1.93 -21.89 -12.72
N LYS A 206 -3.19 -21.43 -12.62
CA LYS A 206 -4.04 -21.01 -13.74
C LYS A 206 -4.89 -19.80 -13.34
N LEU A 207 -5.15 -18.92 -14.30
CA LEU A 207 -6.08 -17.82 -14.10
C LEU A 207 -7.53 -18.32 -14.16
N LYS A 208 -8.37 -17.82 -13.24
CA LYS A 208 -9.80 -18.12 -13.13
C LYS A 208 -10.61 -16.83 -13.25
N LYS A 209 -11.92 -16.96 -13.49
CA LYS A 209 -12.84 -15.82 -13.48
C LYS A 209 -13.51 -15.68 -12.12
N CYS A 210 -13.72 -14.44 -11.68
CA CYS A 210 -14.52 -14.13 -10.51
C CYS A 210 -15.13 -12.74 -10.64
N ASP A 211 -16.01 -12.39 -9.70
CA ASP A 211 -16.38 -11.01 -9.44
C ASP A 211 -15.68 -10.52 -8.18
N CYS A 212 -15.06 -9.34 -8.24
CA CYS A 212 -14.43 -8.76 -7.07
C CYS A 212 -14.69 -7.26 -6.92
N ARG A 213 -14.65 -6.78 -5.68
CA ARG A 213 -14.67 -5.36 -5.29
C ARG A 213 -13.67 -5.11 -4.18
N THR A 214 -13.30 -3.85 -3.95
CA THR A 214 -12.41 -3.47 -2.86
C THR A 214 -13.10 -2.54 -1.87
N THR A 215 -12.53 -2.43 -0.67
CA THR A 215 -12.87 -1.43 0.33
C THR A 215 -11.85 -0.30 0.39
N GLU A 216 -10.98 -0.21 -0.61
CA GLU A 216 -9.83 0.70 -0.66
C GLU A 216 -9.92 1.63 -1.87
N VAL A 217 -9.64 2.91 -1.66
CA VAL A 217 -9.48 3.89 -2.75
C VAL A 217 -7.99 3.95 -3.08
N LEU A 218 -7.58 3.34 -4.20
CA LEU A 218 -6.19 3.22 -4.61
C LEU A 218 -5.94 4.08 -5.85
N VAL A 219 -5.15 5.16 -5.72
CA VAL A 219 -4.90 6.12 -6.80
C VAL A 219 -3.45 6.04 -7.24
N ASP A 220 -3.22 5.73 -8.51
CA ASP A 220 -1.89 5.57 -9.10
C ASP A 220 -1.19 6.92 -9.39
N PRO A 221 0.09 6.93 -9.82
CA PRO A 221 0.82 8.17 -10.09
C PRO A 221 0.20 9.11 -11.13
N ALA A 222 -0.66 8.59 -12.00
CA ALA A 222 -1.34 9.34 -13.06
C ALA A 222 -2.79 9.67 -12.70
N GLY A 223 -3.23 9.39 -11.47
CA GLY A 223 -4.55 9.75 -10.98
C GLY A 223 -5.63 8.72 -11.24
N TYR A 224 -5.30 7.61 -11.89
CA TYR A 224 -6.27 6.55 -12.12
C TYR A 224 -6.56 5.80 -10.83
N VAL A 225 -7.83 5.53 -10.60
CA VAL A 225 -8.31 4.78 -9.44
C VAL A 225 -8.44 3.31 -9.83
N HIS A 226 -7.92 2.42 -9.00
CA HIS A 226 -7.84 0.98 -9.29
C HIS A 226 -8.66 0.14 -8.33
N ARG A 227 -9.15 -0.99 -8.82
CA ARG A 227 -9.92 -1.97 -8.04
C ARG A 227 -9.06 -2.69 -7.00
N CYS A 228 -7.77 -2.89 -7.24
CA CYS A 228 -6.89 -3.59 -6.30
C CYS A 228 -5.43 -3.23 -6.58
N HIS A 229 -4.52 -3.63 -5.69
CA HIS A 229 -3.09 -3.39 -5.87
C HIS A 229 -2.54 -4.11 -7.10
N ALA A 230 -3.05 -5.31 -7.43
CA ALA A 230 -2.62 -6.02 -8.64
C ALA A 230 -2.93 -5.22 -9.91
N ASP A 231 -4.12 -4.62 -9.99
CA ASP A 231 -4.53 -3.81 -11.14
C ASP A 231 -3.67 -2.54 -11.24
N LEU A 232 -3.45 -1.86 -10.12
CA LEU A 232 -2.58 -0.69 -10.03
C LEU A 232 -1.15 -0.98 -10.50
N TYR A 233 -0.49 -2.01 -9.93
CA TYR A 233 0.92 -2.28 -10.22
C TYR A 233 1.15 -2.85 -11.63
N LYS A 234 0.14 -3.50 -12.22
CA LYS A 234 0.23 -4.07 -13.56
C LYS A 234 -0.34 -3.17 -14.65
N GLY A 235 -0.81 -1.97 -14.28
CA GLY A 235 -1.44 -1.04 -15.22
C GLY A 235 -2.66 -1.64 -15.91
N ARG A 236 -3.46 -2.43 -15.19
CA ARG A 236 -4.73 -2.96 -15.71
C ARG A 236 -5.78 -1.84 -15.74
N GLN A 237 -6.92 -2.14 -16.36
CA GLN A 237 -7.97 -1.15 -16.58
C GLN A 237 -8.44 -0.51 -15.26
N PRO A 238 -8.36 0.83 -15.14
CA PRO A 238 -8.80 1.55 -13.95
C PRO A 238 -10.33 1.62 -13.87
N VAL A 239 -10.85 1.94 -12.69
CA VAL A 239 -12.29 2.14 -12.46
C VAL A 239 -12.77 3.56 -12.77
N GLY A 240 -11.83 4.50 -12.93
CA GLY A 240 -12.07 5.91 -13.19
C GLY A 240 -10.81 6.74 -12.88
N HIS A 241 -10.89 8.06 -12.96
CA HIS A 241 -9.80 8.95 -12.59
C HIS A 241 -10.21 9.92 -11.47
N ILE A 242 -9.31 10.17 -10.52
CA ILE A 242 -9.63 10.88 -9.26
C ILE A 242 -10.01 12.35 -9.48
N LEU A 243 -9.57 12.94 -10.60
CA LEU A 243 -9.93 14.30 -11.00
C LEU A 243 -11.20 14.37 -11.86
N ASP A 244 -11.80 13.26 -12.26
CA ASP A 244 -13.05 13.29 -13.01
C ASP A 244 -14.17 13.81 -12.11
N ASP A 245 -14.95 14.79 -12.58
CA ASP A 245 -15.95 15.45 -11.76
C ASP A 245 -17.10 14.53 -11.34
N ASP A 246 -17.38 13.48 -12.12
CA ASP A 246 -18.40 12.47 -11.88
C ASP A 246 -17.90 11.27 -11.06
N PHE A 247 -16.59 11.17 -10.82
CA PHE A 247 -16.05 10.08 -10.00
C PHE A 247 -16.57 10.16 -8.56
N THR A 248 -17.13 9.03 -8.09
CA THR A 248 -17.55 8.84 -6.70
C THR A 248 -17.10 7.47 -6.20
N VAL A 249 -17.00 7.31 -4.87
CA VAL A 249 -16.63 6.02 -4.26
C VAL A 249 -17.64 4.90 -4.54
N ARG A 250 -18.85 5.22 -5.03
CA ARG A 250 -19.81 4.20 -5.49
C ARG A 250 -19.24 3.35 -6.62
N GLU A 251 -18.32 3.90 -7.41
CA GLU A 251 -17.59 3.09 -8.38
C GLU A 251 -16.76 2.01 -7.69
N ILE A 252 -16.14 2.29 -6.55
CA ILE A 252 -15.33 1.32 -5.80
C ILE A 252 -16.20 0.19 -5.21
N ASP A 253 -17.41 0.53 -4.76
CA ASP A 253 -18.34 -0.41 -4.11
C ASP A 253 -18.91 -1.49 -5.06
N LYS A 254 -18.78 -1.31 -6.39
CA LYS A 254 -19.28 -2.24 -7.41
C LYS A 254 -18.40 -3.48 -7.55
N PHE A 255 -19.02 -4.65 -7.48
CA PHE A 255 -18.41 -5.88 -7.98
C PHE A 255 -18.20 -5.78 -9.49
N ARG A 256 -17.00 -6.16 -9.94
CA ARG A 256 -16.63 -6.21 -11.35
C ARG A 256 -16.05 -7.56 -11.69
N SER A 257 -16.36 -8.03 -12.88
CA SER A 257 -15.76 -9.24 -13.44
C SER A 257 -14.23 -9.09 -13.52
N CYS A 258 -13.53 -10.16 -13.20
CA CYS A 258 -12.09 -10.26 -13.18
C CYS A 258 -11.69 -11.62 -13.74
N SER A 259 -10.82 -11.65 -14.74
CA SER A 259 -10.23 -12.86 -15.31
C SER A 259 -8.82 -13.15 -14.79
N PHE A 260 -8.43 -12.51 -13.68
CA PHE A 260 -7.07 -12.57 -13.11
C PHE A 260 -7.03 -13.21 -11.72
N TYR A 261 -8.08 -13.92 -11.31
CA TYR A 261 -8.02 -14.72 -10.08
C TYR A 261 -6.91 -15.78 -10.25
N GLY A 262 -6.02 -15.93 -9.27
CA GLY A 262 -4.75 -16.66 -9.45
C GLY A 262 -3.54 -15.74 -9.42
N ASP A 263 -3.75 -14.46 -9.71
CA ASP A 263 -2.69 -13.48 -9.84
C ASP A 263 -3.06 -12.17 -9.11
N CYS A 264 -3.78 -12.33 -7.99
CA CYS A 264 -4.10 -11.27 -7.05
C CYS A 264 -2.84 -10.82 -6.31
N ASN A 265 -2.81 -9.55 -5.87
CA ASN A 265 -1.70 -9.11 -5.03
C ASN A 265 -1.92 -9.67 -3.62
N PRO A 266 -0.88 -10.22 -2.96
CA PRO A 266 -1.01 -10.80 -1.63
C PRO A 266 -1.59 -9.82 -0.59
N CYS A 267 -1.33 -8.51 -0.71
CA CYS A 267 -1.85 -7.50 0.20
C CYS A 267 -3.37 -7.32 0.12
N ASP A 268 -3.97 -7.67 -1.02
CA ASP A 268 -5.40 -7.51 -1.27
C ASP A 268 -6.23 -8.63 -0.59
N VAL A 269 -5.66 -9.84 -0.52
CA VAL A 269 -6.36 -11.08 -0.16
C VAL A 269 -5.85 -11.74 1.13
N LYS A 270 -4.79 -11.19 1.75
CA LYS A 270 -4.36 -11.62 3.08
C LYS A 270 -5.39 -11.28 4.15
N ILE A 271 -5.53 -12.16 5.13
CA ILE A 271 -6.32 -11.91 6.32
C ILE A 271 -5.56 -10.91 7.20
N LYS A 272 -6.21 -9.80 7.50
CA LYS A 272 -5.64 -8.70 8.31
C LYS A 272 -6.71 -8.11 9.22
N THR A 273 -6.29 -7.19 10.09
CA THR A 273 -7.24 -6.35 10.82
C THR A 273 -7.80 -5.26 9.90
N ASN A 274 -9.08 -4.92 10.07
CA ASN A 274 -9.64 -3.72 9.45
C ASN A 274 -9.17 -2.46 10.19
N ARG A 275 -9.60 -1.28 9.74
CA ARG A 275 -9.21 0.00 10.38
C ARG A 275 -9.60 0.07 11.87
N LEU A 276 -10.69 -0.61 12.26
CA LEU A 276 -11.21 -0.70 13.63
C LEU A 276 -10.49 -1.77 14.47
N GLN A 277 -9.38 -2.34 13.97
CA GLN A 277 -8.60 -3.40 14.62
C GLN A 277 -9.35 -4.74 14.76
N ILE A 278 -10.41 -4.98 13.99
CA ILE A 278 -11.13 -6.25 13.98
C ILE A 278 -10.45 -7.20 12.99
N PHE A 279 -10.03 -8.37 13.46
CA PHE A 279 -9.39 -9.42 12.65
C PHE A 279 -10.39 -10.11 11.70
N GLY A 280 -9.88 -10.71 10.61
CA GLY A 280 -10.70 -11.42 9.61
C GLY A 280 -11.01 -10.63 8.34
N HIS A 281 -10.43 -9.45 8.16
CA HIS A 281 -10.67 -8.58 7.02
C HIS A 281 -9.72 -8.84 5.84
N THR A 282 -10.19 -8.62 4.61
CA THR A 282 -9.41 -8.56 3.36
C THR A 282 -9.75 -7.27 2.63
N SER A 283 -8.79 -6.67 1.91
CA SER A 283 -9.05 -5.46 1.12
C SER A 283 -10.11 -5.70 0.06
N VAL A 284 -10.00 -6.87 -0.58
CA VAL A 284 -10.85 -7.30 -1.69
C VAL A 284 -11.81 -8.37 -1.20
N GLU A 285 -13.05 -8.26 -1.66
CA GLU A 285 -14.07 -9.29 -1.56
C GLU A 285 -14.24 -9.94 -2.93
N ILE A 286 -14.19 -11.27 -2.95
CA ILE A 286 -14.31 -12.10 -4.15
C ILE A 286 -15.53 -13.02 -4.02
N LYS A 287 -16.30 -13.14 -5.10
CA LYS A 287 -17.44 -14.05 -5.24
C LYS A 287 -17.49 -14.63 -6.66
N ASN A 288 -18.41 -15.58 -6.89
CA ASN A 288 -18.68 -16.18 -8.20
C ASN A 288 -17.42 -16.73 -8.88
N LEU A 289 -16.62 -17.51 -8.14
CA LEU A 289 -15.40 -18.11 -8.69
C LEU A 289 -15.78 -19.21 -9.69
N GLU A 290 -15.39 -19.01 -10.95
CA GLU A 290 -15.58 -19.98 -12.03
C GLU A 290 -14.23 -20.66 -12.33
N THR A 291 -14.17 -21.97 -12.11
CA THR A 291 -13.09 -22.79 -12.67
C THR A 291 -13.30 -22.89 -14.18
N MET A 292 -12.29 -22.55 -14.98
CA MET A 292 -12.34 -22.86 -16.42
C MET A 292 -12.31 -24.38 -16.57
N GLU A 293 -13.48 -25.01 -16.67
CA GLU A 293 -13.57 -26.40 -17.09
C GLU A 293 -13.00 -26.49 -18.50
N HIS A 294 -12.08 -27.44 -18.70
CA HIS A 294 -11.65 -27.83 -20.02
C HIS A 294 -12.90 -28.25 -20.80
N VAL A 295 -13.30 -27.46 -21.80
CA VAL A 295 -14.17 -27.97 -22.86
C VAL A 295 -13.34 -29.02 -23.59
N ILE A 296 -13.40 -30.27 -23.13
CA ILE A 296 -13.03 -31.41 -23.96
C ILE A 296 -14.13 -31.48 -25.01
N SER A 297 -13.91 -30.81 -26.14
CA SER A 297 -14.68 -31.05 -27.36
C SER A 297 -14.55 -32.53 -27.70
N HIS A 298 -15.55 -33.32 -27.32
CA HIS A 298 -15.80 -34.60 -27.97
C HIS A 298 -16.36 -34.28 -29.35
N GLU A 299 -15.51 -33.81 -30.25
CA GLU A 299 -15.76 -33.92 -31.68
C GLU A 299 -15.27 -35.29 -32.11
N ARG A 300 -16.27 -36.13 -32.32
CA ARG A 300 -16.29 -37.42 -33.00
C ARG A 300 -15.33 -37.43 -34.19
N TYR A 301 -14.50 -38.46 -34.28
CA TYR A 301 -14.37 -39.29 -35.48
C TYR A 301 -14.08 -40.73 -35.05
#